data_AF-A0A1S1Y673-F1
#
_entry.id   AF-A0A1S1Y673-F1
#
_cell.length_a   1.000
_cell.length_b   1.000
_cell.length_c   1.000
_cell.angle_alpha   90.00
_cell.angle_beta   90.00
_cell.angle_gamma   90.00
#
_symmetry.space_group_name_H-M   'P 1'
#
loop_
_entity.id
_entity.type
_entity.pdbx_description
1 polymer ?
#
loop_
_entity_poly.entity_id
_entity_poly.type
_entity_poly.pdbx_seq_one_letter_code
_entity_poly.pdbx_strand_id
1 'polypeptide(L)'
;MIADMKPEDIVGDFKETTLTYFDGSSRKVLYTELETPYPDGKLIVSTTTPDGIIRHANQAFIDMSGYAVQELIGMPHSVLRHPDMPAAAFKDLWDTVGRGEKWQGYVKNLRKDGGYYWVKATVIPNVRNGQVVGYTSVRRKPSRRKIEDSIQLYSTLI
;
A
#
# COMPACT_ATOMS: atom_id res chain seq x y z
N MET A 1 12.02 -4.50 11.09
CA MET A 1 11.61 -3.09 10.95
C MET A 1 11.89 -2.64 9.54
N ILE A 2 11.06 -1.74 8.99
CA ILE A 2 11.22 -1.23 7.63
C ILE A 2 12.28 -0.12 7.67
N ALA A 3 13.26 -0.16 6.76
CA ALA A 3 14.32 0.85 6.70
C ALA A 3 13.78 2.22 6.27
N ASP A 4 14.47 3.27 6.74
CA ASP A 4 14.27 4.64 6.28
C ASP A 4 14.54 4.76 4.78
N MET A 5 13.80 5.65 4.13
CA MET A 5 14.10 6.05 2.75
C MET A 5 15.35 6.91 2.70
N LYS A 6 16.10 6.77 1.61
CA LYS A 6 17.37 7.45 1.41
C LYS A 6 17.24 8.47 0.27
N PRO A 7 17.77 9.70 0.41
CA PRO A 7 17.67 10.71 -0.63
C PRO A 7 18.22 10.27 -1.99
N GLU A 8 19.25 9.42 -2.03
CA GLU A 8 19.84 8.89 -3.27
C GLU A 8 18.89 8.01 -4.09
N ASP A 9 17.83 7.47 -3.47
CA ASP A 9 16.82 6.67 -4.15
C ASP A 9 15.69 7.54 -4.74
N ILE A 10 15.61 8.83 -4.38
CA ILE A 10 14.46 9.70 -4.68
C ILE A 10 14.66 10.47 -5.97
N VAL A 11 13.62 10.52 -6.81
CA VAL A 11 13.65 11.24 -8.08
C VAL A 11 12.95 12.59 -7.95
N GLY A 12 13.74 13.66 -8.03
CA GLY A 12 13.25 15.04 -8.00
C GLY A 12 13.11 15.62 -6.58
N ASP A 13 12.43 16.76 -6.48
CA ASP A 13 12.19 17.43 -5.19
C ASP A 13 11.27 16.59 -4.31
N PHE A 14 11.62 16.47 -3.02
CA PHE A 14 10.90 15.62 -2.08
C PHE A 14 10.61 16.33 -0.76
N LYS A 15 9.59 15.81 -0.08
CA LYS A 15 9.24 16.13 1.31
C LYS A 15 9.70 15.00 2.21
N GLU A 16 10.04 15.33 3.45
CA GLU A 16 10.40 14.36 4.48
C GLU A 16 9.32 14.33 5.57
N THR A 17 8.99 13.14 6.07
CA THR A 17 8.17 12.98 7.26
C THR A 17 8.47 11.65 7.96
N THR A 18 8.03 11.53 9.22
CA THR A 18 8.12 10.29 9.99
C THR A 18 6.76 9.60 9.99
N LEU A 19 6.71 8.38 9.44
CA LEU A 19 5.52 7.54 9.49
C LEU A 19 5.57 6.63 10.72
N THR A 20 4.53 6.69 11.54
CA THR A 20 4.31 5.76 12.66
C THR A 20 3.27 4.70 12.28
N TYR A 21 3.62 3.44 12.51
CA TYR A 21 2.79 2.26 12.24
C TYR A 21 2.01 1.83 13.49
N PHE A 22 1.06 0.91 13.29
CA PHE A 22 0.17 0.45 14.36
C PHE A 22 0.91 -0.31 15.48
N ASP A 23 2.02 -0.96 15.15
CA ASP A 23 2.89 -1.66 16.11
C ASP A 23 3.81 -0.70 16.90
N GLY A 24 3.66 0.61 16.70
CA GLY A 24 4.49 1.65 17.33
C GLY A 24 5.84 1.86 16.66
N SER A 25 6.22 1.03 15.68
CA SER A 25 7.42 1.27 14.90
C SER A 25 7.24 2.51 14.02
N SER A 26 8.36 3.15 13.68
CA SER A 26 8.36 4.30 12.78
C SER A 26 9.52 4.22 11.80
N ARG A 27 9.39 4.96 10.69
CA ARG A 27 10.47 5.18 9.73
C ARG A 27 10.38 6.58 9.14
N LYS A 28 11.51 7.10 8.70
CA LYS A 28 11.57 8.28 7.83
C LYS A 28 11.15 7.89 6.42
N VAL A 29 10.26 8.68 5.84
CA VAL A 29 9.85 8.57 4.44
C VAL A 29 10.09 9.86 3.69
N LEU A 30 10.54 9.69 2.45
CA LEU A 30 10.75 10.75 1.49
C LEU A 30 9.76 10.55 0.36
N TYR A 31 8.96 11.56 0.05
CA TYR A 31 7.90 11.44 -0.95
C TYR A 31 7.81 12.68 -1.82
N THR A 32 7.41 12.47 -3.07
CA THR A 32 7.26 13.49 -4.11
C THR A 32 5.80 13.57 -4.55
N GLU A 33 5.47 14.58 -5.35
CA GLU A 33 4.14 14.70 -5.95
C GLU A 33 4.03 14.00 -7.33
N LEU A 34 5.03 13.17 -7.70
CA LEU A 34 5.06 12.48 -8.97
C LEU A 34 4.17 11.23 -8.95
N GLU A 35 3.03 11.31 -9.64
CA GLU A 35 2.15 10.16 -9.84
C GLU A 35 2.68 9.25 -10.97
N THR A 36 2.84 7.97 -10.69
CA THR A 36 2.93 6.91 -11.71
C THR A 36 1.52 6.42 -12.07
N PRO A 37 1.07 6.59 -13.32
CA PRO A 37 -0.25 6.13 -13.75
C PRO A 37 -0.42 4.62 -13.58
N TYR A 38 -1.63 4.19 -13.22
CA TYR A 38 -1.96 2.77 -13.17
C TYR A 38 -1.76 2.11 -14.56
N PRO A 39 -1.12 0.93 -14.65
CA PRO A 39 -0.79 0.31 -15.93
C PRO A 39 -2.04 -0.29 -16.59
N ASP A 40 -2.38 0.19 -17.78
CA ASP A 40 -3.54 -0.29 -18.52
C ASP A 40 -3.43 -1.76 -18.90
N GLY A 41 -4.56 -2.48 -18.85
CA GLY A 41 -4.64 -3.90 -19.17
C GLY A 41 -3.96 -4.85 -18.16
N LYS A 42 -3.33 -4.32 -17.10
CA LYS A 42 -2.71 -5.14 -16.05
C LYS A 42 -3.58 -5.19 -14.79
N LEU A 43 -3.47 -6.28 -14.04
CA LEU A 43 -3.94 -6.37 -12.65
C LEU A 43 -2.73 -6.39 -11.73
N ILE A 44 -2.78 -5.64 -10.65
CA ILE A 44 -1.75 -5.69 -9.60
C ILE A 44 -2.22 -6.67 -8.54
N VAL A 45 -1.43 -7.70 -8.27
CA VAL A 45 -1.80 -8.80 -7.36
C VAL A 45 -0.67 -9.08 -6.38
N SER A 46 -1.02 -9.20 -5.11
CA SER A 46 -0.10 -9.65 -4.05
C SER A 46 -0.81 -10.56 -3.05
N THR A 47 -0.06 -11.43 -2.39
CA THR A 47 -0.56 -12.20 -1.24
C THR A 47 0.33 -11.97 -0.02
N THR A 48 -0.24 -12.13 1.18
CA THR A 48 0.47 -11.93 2.44
C THR A 48 0.25 -13.07 3.43
N THR A 49 1.06 -13.10 4.49
CA THR A 49 0.75 -13.77 5.77
C THR A 49 -0.43 -13.07 6.48
N PRO A 50 -1.00 -13.66 7.55
CA PRO A 50 -1.96 -12.98 8.43
C PRO A 50 -1.40 -11.69 9.05
N ASP A 51 -0.09 -11.61 9.26
CA ASP A 51 0.59 -10.42 9.78
C ASP A 51 0.92 -9.38 8.68
N GLY A 52 0.41 -9.57 7.46
CA GLY A 52 0.60 -8.63 6.36
C GLY A 52 1.98 -8.71 5.68
N ILE A 53 2.75 -9.76 5.91
CA ILE A 53 4.06 -9.98 5.28
C ILE A 53 3.87 -10.51 3.85
N ILE A 54 4.45 -9.84 2.86
CA ILE A 54 4.30 -10.19 1.44
C ILE A 54 4.93 -11.56 1.16
N ARG A 55 4.14 -12.49 0.62
CA ARG A 55 4.57 -13.82 0.16
C ARG A 55 4.71 -13.93 -1.35
N HIS A 56 3.94 -13.13 -2.07
CA HIS A 56 3.93 -13.11 -3.53
C HIS A 56 3.55 -11.72 -4.02
N ALA A 57 4.19 -11.29 -5.09
CA ALA A 57 3.88 -10.09 -5.85
C ALA A 57 4.02 -10.42 -7.34
N ASN A 58 3.03 -10.06 -8.16
CA ASN A 58 3.16 -10.21 -9.60
C ASN A 58 4.01 -9.08 -10.22
N GLN A 59 4.38 -9.23 -11.49
CA GLN A 59 5.23 -8.24 -12.17
C GLN A 59 4.67 -6.82 -12.11
N ALA A 60 3.36 -6.65 -12.29
CA ALA A 60 2.72 -5.33 -12.21
C ALA A 60 2.87 -4.69 -10.81
N PHE A 61 2.85 -5.47 -9.74
CA PHE A 61 3.12 -4.97 -8.39
C PHE A 61 4.58 -4.52 -8.25
N ILE A 62 5.51 -5.33 -8.73
CA ILE A 62 6.96 -5.04 -8.70
C ILE A 62 7.22 -3.72 -9.44
N ASP A 63 6.80 -3.63 -10.71
CA ASP A 63 6.94 -2.44 -11.57
C ASP A 63 6.35 -1.17 -10.90
N MET A 64 5.13 -1.29 -10.37
CA MET A 64 4.42 -0.15 -9.79
C MET A 64 4.95 0.27 -8.42
N SER A 65 5.59 -0.63 -7.68
CA SER A 65 6.19 -0.32 -6.38
C SER A 65 7.54 0.38 -6.49
N GLY A 66 8.27 0.18 -7.59
CA GLY A 66 9.67 0.60 -7.73
C GLY A 66 10.67 -0.23 -6.92
N TYR A 67 10.22 -1.25 -6.19
CA TYR A 67 11.08 -2.20 -5.48
C TYR A 67 11.38 -3.41 -6.36
N ALA A 68 12.55 -4.01 -6.15
CA ALA A 68 12.84 -5.31 -6.73
C ALA A 68 12.12 -6.44 -5.95
N VAL A 69 11.90 -7.58 -6.59
CA VAL A 69 11.17 -8.71 -5.98
C VAL A 69 11.81 -9.19 -4.68
N GLN A 70 13.13 -9.29 -4.65
CA GLN A 70 13.89 -9.71 -3.46
C GLN A 70 13.80 -8.73 -2.30
N GLU A 71 13.47 -7.47 -2.58
CA GLU A 71 13.21 -6.48 -1.54
C GLU A 71 11.77 -6.64 -1.02
N LEU A 72 10.80 -6.97 -1.87
CA LEU A 72 9.40 -7.07 -1.48
C LEU A 72 9.06 -8.34 -0.70
N ILE A 73 9.57 -9.49 -1.10
CA ILE A 73 9.20 -10.76 -0.47
C ILE A 73 9.75 -10.80 0.95
N GLY A 74 8.87 -11.09 1.92
CA GLY A 74 9.22 -11.06 3.34
C GLY A 74 9.09 -9.68 4.00
N MET A 75 8.80 -8.61 3.25
CA MET A 75 8.50 -7.30 3.83
C MET A 75 7.04 -7.16 4.22
N PRO A 76 6.73 -6.36 5.27
CA PRO A 76 5.37 -5.92 5.54
C PRO A 76 4.80 -5.12 4.36
N HIS A 77 3.54 -5.35 4.01
CA HIS A 77 2.86 -4.59 2.93
C HIS A 77 2.84 -3.07 3.19
N SER A 78 2.92 -2.65 4.46
CA SER A 78 3.01 -1.26 4.90
C SER A 78 4.28 -0.51 4.43
N VAL A 79 5.26 -1.18 3.81
CA VAL A 79 6.38 -0.53 3.11
C VAL A 79 5.92 0.47 2.03
N LEU A 80 4.73 0.22 1.46
CA LEU A 80 4.10 1.07 0.44
C LEU A 80 3.16 2.12 1.03
N ARG A 81 3.10 2.28 2.36
CA ARG A 81 2.20 3.25 2.99
C ARG A 81 2.65 4.67 2.63
N HIS A 82 1.74 5.42 2.01
CA HIS A 82 1.94 6.85 1.77
C HIS A 82 1.54 7.69 2.99
N PRO A 83 2.25 8.79 3.32
CA PRO A 83 1.90 9.73 4.39
C PRO A 83 0.46 10.23 4.37
N ASP A 84 -0.05 10.58 3.19
CA ASP A 84 -1.44 11.04 3.01
C ASP A 84 -2.52 9.98 3.28
N MET A 85 -2.15 8.73 3.58
CA MET A 85 -3.15 7.70 3.91
C MET A 85 -3.44 7.71 5.42
N PRO A 86 -4.68 8.04 5.84
CA PRO A 86 -5.04 8.16 7.24
C PRO A 86 -4.99 6.80 7.94
N ALA A 87 -4.63 6.80 9.22
CA ALA A 87 -4.61 5.58 10.03
C ALA A 87 -5.99 4.89 10.07
N ALA A 88 -7.08 5.68 10.03
CA ALA A 88 -8.45 5.19 10.00
C ALA A 88 -8.73 4.27 8.80
N ALA A 89 -8.18 4.55 7.61
CA ALA A 89 -8.40 3.71 6.43
C ALA A 89 -7.77 2.31 6.59
N PHE A 90 -6.59 2.23 7.21
CA PHE A 90 -5.96 0.95 7.51
C PHE A 90 -6.62 0.23 8.67
N LYS A 91 -7.11 0.95 9.67
CA LYS A 91 -7.91 0.36 10.75
C LYS A 91 -9.16 -0.33 10.18
N ASP A 92 -9.90 0.35 9.31
CA ASP A 92 -11.08 -0.22 8.63
C ASP A 92 -10.74 -1.47 7.80
N LEU A 93 -9.60 -1.45 7.10
CA LEU A 93 -9.08 -2.62 6.39
C LEU A 93 -8.89 -3.80 7.34
N TRP A 94 -8.13 -3.62 8.42
CA TRP A 94 -7.79 -4.71 9.34
C TRP A 94 -9.00 -5.23 10.12
N ASP A 95 -9.87 -4.33 10.57
CA ASP A 95 -11.12 -4.70 11.23
C ASP A 95 -12.00 -5.54 10.30
N THR A 96 -12.09 -5.17 9.01
CA THR A 96 -12.92 -5.86 8.02
C THR A 96 -12.36 -7.25 7.69
N VAL A 97 -11.09 -7.33 7.31
CA VAL A 97 -10.49 -8.62 6.91
C VAL A 97 -10.31 -9.57 8.10
N GLY A 98 -10.14 -9.02 9.31
CA GLY A 98 -10.09 -9.80 10.56
C GLY A 98 -11.43 -10.47 10.89
N ARG A 99 -12.56 -9.92 10.45
CA ARG A 99 -13.89 -10.57 10.52
C ARG A 99 -14.10 -11.64 9.43
N GLY A 100 -13.12 -11.87 8.56
CA GLY A 100 -13.26 -12.76 7.41
C GLY A 100 -14.03 -12.13 6.24
N GLU A 101 -14.27 -10.82 6.28
CA GLU A 101 -14.97 -10.08 5.24
C GLU A 101 -14.02 -9.52 4.18
N LYS A 102 -14.54 -9.30 2.96
CA LYS A 102 -13.78 -8.61 1.91
C LYS A 102 -13.74 -7.11 2.19
N TRP A 103 -12.58 -6.51 2.03
CA TRP A 103 -12.40 -5.06 2.13
C TRP A 103 -12.19 -4.43 0.75
N GLN A 104 -12.68 -3.21 0.56
CA GLN A 104 -12.42 -2.41 -0.65
C GLN A 104 -12.15 -0.95 -0.29
N GLY A 105 -11.20 -0.33 -1.00
CA GLY A 105 -10.89 1.09 -0.81
C GLY A 105 -9.98 1.65 -1.89
N TYR A 106 -9.87 2.98 -1.91
CA TYR A 106 -8.90 3.69 -2.73
C TYR A 106 -7.64 3.92 -1.91
N VAL A 107 -6.48 3.57 -2.45
CA VAL A 107 -5.22 3.64 -1.70
C VAL A 107 -4.17 4.36 -2.53
N LYS A 108 -3.58 5.41 -1.95
CA LYS A 108 -2.34 6.03 -2.41
C LYS A 108 -1.17 5.21 -1.87
N ASN A 109 -0.39 4.63 -2.77
CA ASN A 109 0.78 3.83 -2.41
C ASN A 109 2.05 4.62 -2.72
N LEU A 110 2.98 4.59 -1.77
CA LEU A 110 4.33 5.14 -1.91
C LEU A 110 5.22 4.17 -2.68
N ARG A 111 6.00 4.71 -3.61
CA ARG A 111 7.01 3.98 -4.37
C ARG A 111 8.38 4.10 -3.69
N LYS A 112 9.30 3.21 -4.05
CA LYS A 112 10.70 3.28 -3.59
C LYS A 112 11.37 4.60 -3.99
N ASP A 113 11.06 5.10 -5.18
CA ASP A 113 11.59 6.34 -5.75
C ASP A 113 10.97 7.63 -5.19
N GLY A 114 10.14 7.52 -4.14
CA GLY A 114 9.41 8.63 -3.51
C GLY A 114 8.14 9.05 -4.25
N GLY A 115 7.93 8.60 -5.49
CA GLY A 115 6.68 8.83 -6.19
C GLY A 115 5.49 8.08 -5.58
N TYR A 116 4.32 8.21 -6.18
CA TYR A 116 3.13 7.49 -5.72
C TYR A 116 2.30 6.92 -6.87
N TYR A 117 1.38 6.02 -6.53
CA TYR A 117 0.34 5.56 -7.44
C TYR A 117 -0.96 5.25 -6.70
N TRP A 118 -2.08 5.46 -7.38
CA TRP A 118 -3.40 5.13 -6.87
C TRP A 118 -3.90 3.78 -7.36
N VAL A 119 -4.64 3.09 -6.50
CA VAL A 119 -5.35 1.85 -6.85
C VAL A 119 -6.75 1.84 -6.25
N LYS A 120 -7.67 1.14 -6.91
CA LYS A 120 -8.86 0.58 -6.25
C LYS A 120 -8.50 -0.81 -5.76
N ALA A 121 -8.27 -0.96 -4.46
CA ALA A 121 -7.89 -2.22 -3.84
C ALA A 121 -9.11 -3.05 -3.43
N THR A 122 -9.00 -4.36 -3.56
CA THR A 122 -9.89 -5.35 -2.95
C THR A 122 -9.02 -6.36 -2.21
N VAL A 123 -9.24 -6.51 -0.92
CA VAL A 123 -8.49 -7.42 -0.05
C VAL A 123 -9.44 -8.52 0.42
N ILE A 124 -9.03 -9.76 0.24
CA ILE A 124 -9.83 -10.95 0.50
C ILE A 124 -9.05 -11.83 1.48
N PRO A 125 -9.64 -12.22 2.62
CA PRO A 125 -9.02 -13.20 3.53
C PRO A 125 -9.00 -14.59 2.90
N ASN A 126 -7.84 -15.22 2.95
CA ASN A 126 -7.66 -16.61 2.56
C ASN A 126 -7.93 -17.47 3.79
N VAL A 127 -9.04 -18.23 3.80
CA VAL A 127 -9.46 -19.05 4.94
C VAL A 127 -9.16 -20.53 4.68
N ARG A 128 -8.57 -21.22 5.65
CA ARG A 128 -8.38 -22.68 5.67
C ARG A 128 -8.80 -23.22 7.02
N ASN A 129 -9.66 -24.25 7.05
CA ASN A 129 -10.17 -24.85 8.28
C ASN A 129 -10.76 -23.81 9.27
N GLY A 130 -11.47 -22.82 8.75
CA GLY A 130 -12.06 -21.74 9.56
C GLY A 130 -11.08 -20.68 10.06
N GLN A 131 -9.79 -20.76 9.72
CA GLN A 131 -8.76 -19.81 10.14
C GLN A 131 -8.23 -19.00 8.96
N VAL A 132 -7.99 -17.70 9.17
CA VAL A 132 -7.35 -16.83 8.18
C VAL A 132 -5.85 -17.18 8.11
N VAL A 133 -5.38 -17.63 6.95
CA VAL A 133 -3.97 -18.01 6.72
C VAL A 133 -3.18 -16.97 5.92
N GLY A 134 -3.83 -15.85 5.58
CA GLY A 134 -3.26 -14.72 4.87
C GLY A 134 -4.31 -13.96 4.08
N TYR A 135 -3.86 -13.01 3.26
CA TYR A 135 -4.74 -12.19 2.44
C TYR A 135 -4.30 -12.20 0.99
N THR A 136 -5.27 -12.08 0.09
CA THR A 136 -5.04 -11.81 -1.34
C THR A 136 -5.55 -10.41 -1.65
N SER A 137 -4.70 -9.57 -2.21
CA SER A 137 -5.07 -8.23 -2.66
C SER A 137 -5.03 -8.14 -4.18
N VAL A 138 -6.16 -7.76 -4.77
CA VAL A 138 -6.29 -7.45 -6.19
C VAL A 138 -6.57 -5.96 -6.31
N ARG A 139 -5.77 -5.29 -7.12
CA ARG A 139 -5.83 -3.84 -7.31
C ARG A 139 -6.12 -3.55 -8.77
N ARG A 140 -7.12 -2.69 -9.02
CA ARG A 140 -7.59 -2.29 -10.35
C ARG A 140 -7.35 -0.80 -10.59
N LYS A 141 -7.45 -0.40 -11.86
CA LYS A 141 -7.42 1.00 -12.26
C LYS A 141 -8.45 1.79 -11.45
N PRO A 142 -8.02 2.81 -10.69
CA PRO A 142 -8.94 3.67 -9.95
C PRO A 142 -9.66 4.64 -10.89
N SER A 143 -10.89 5.03 -10.53
CA SER A 143 -11.56 6.16 -11.18
C SER A 143 -10.94 7.48 -10.73
N ARG A 144 -10.64 8.39 -11.67
CA ARG A 144 -10.10 9.72 -11.37
C ARG A 144 -10.99 10.54 -10.44
N ARG A 145 -12.29 10.60 -10.74
CA ARG A 145 -13.30 11.21 -9.86
C ARG A 145 -13.27 10.64 -8.44
N LYS A 146 -13.13 9.32 -8.31
CA LYS A 146 -13.08 8.69 -6.98
C LYS A 146 -11.76 8.92 -6.24
N ILE A 147 -10.66 9.14 -6.96
CA ILE A 147 -9.42 9.60 -6.34
C ILE A 147 -9.63 11.00 -5.76
N GLU A 148 -10.22 11.91 -6.50
CA GLU A 148 -10.50 13.29 -6.03
C GLU A 148 -11.41 13.29 -4.79
N ASP A 149 -12.52 12.54 -4.82
CA ASP A 149 -13.38 12.32 -3.65
C ASP A 149 -12.57 11.79 -2.45
N SER A 150 -11.65 10.86 -2.68
CA SER A 150 -10.83 10.23 -1.63
C SER A 150 -9.79 11.17 -1.07
N ILE A 151 -9.16 12.01 -1.90
CA ILE A 151 -8.20 13.02 -1.46
C ILE A 151 -8.88 14.00 -0.50
N GLN A 152 -10.08 14.48 -0.85
CA GLN A 152 -10.86 15.37 0.01
C GLN A 152 -11.18 14.70 1.34
N LEU A 153 -11.74 13.48 1.31
CA LEU A 153 -12.06 12.72 2.52
C LEU A 153 -10.82 12.44 3.40
N TYR A 154 -9.71 12.00 2.81
CA TYR A 154 -8.54 11.60 3.57
C TYR A 154 -7.85 12.79 4.24
N SER A 155 -7.89 13.97 3.63
CA SER A 155 -7.37 15.19 4.26
C SER A 155 -8.09 15.58 5.56
N THR A 156 -9.34 15.11 5.78
CA THR A 156 -10.08 15.37 7.03
C THR A 156 -9.85 14.30 8.11
N LEU A 157 -9.03 13.28 7.83
CA LEU A 157 -8.82 12.10 8.69
C LEU A 157 -7.35 11.91 9.12
N ILE A 158 -6.45 12.82 8.72
CA ILE A 158 -5.02 12.82 9.05
C ILE A 158 -4.78 13.65 10.31
#